data_AF-A0A0B8NZJ1-F1
#
_entry.id   AF-A0A0B8NZJ1-F1
#
_cell.length_a   1.000
_cell.length_b   1.000
_cell.length_c   1.000
_cell.angle_alpha   90.00
_cell.angle_beta   90.00
_cell.angle_gamma   90.00
#
_symmetry.space_group_name_H-M   'P 1'
#
loop_
_entity.id
_entity.type
_entity.pdbx_description
1 polymer ?
#
loop_
_entity_poly.entity_id
_entity_poly.type
_entity_poly.pdbx_seq_one_letter_code
_entity_poly.pdbx_strand_id
1 'polypeptide(L)'
;MYFNIQRFSTHDGDGIRSILFLKGCSLACPWCQNPESRSEKRSLLFDERSCMDECQLCAESCDGIERIDNKIVVNRKAISEEQLIALQDVCPTQALTVCGEESEKEFLFDVLMKDKPFYDQSGGGVTFSGGEP
;
A
#
# COMPACT_ATOMS: atom_id res chain seq x y z
N MET A 1 1.55 -10.45 -3.07
CA MET A 1 1.20 -9.01 -3.14
C MET A 1 1.90 -8.29 -2.01
N TYR A 2 2.50 -7.13 -2.29
CA TYR A 2 3.12 -6.27 -1.29
C TYR A 2 2.43 -4.90 -1.30
N PHE A 3 2.63 -4.07 -0.27
CA PHE A 3 2.07 -2.71 -0.27
C PHE A 3 3.08 -1.61 0.03
N ASN A 4 4.25 -1.95 0.57
CA ASN A 4 5.29 -0.97 0.82
C ASN A 4 6.67 -1.62 0.88
N ILE A 5 7.70 -0.87 0.50
CA ILE A 5 9.11 -1.17 0.75
C ILE A 5 9.69 0.02 1.51
N GLN A 6 9.90 -0.14 2.81
CA GLN A 6 10.53 0.88 3.64
C GLN A 6 12.03 0.63 3.70
N ARG A 7 12.83 1.64 3.39
CA ARG A 7 14.30 1.56 3.41
C ARG A 7 14.84 2.31 4.62
N PHE A 8 16.07 1.98 5.03
CA PHE A 8 16.78 2.63 6.14
C PHE A 8 16.08 2.53 7.51
N SER A 9 15.39 1.42 7.77
CA SER A 9 14.83 1.13 9.10
C SER A 9 15.93 0.74 10.08
N THR A 10 16.02 1.46 11.20
CA THR A 10 17.02 1.24 12.26
C THR A 10 16.41 0.73 13.57
N HIS A 11 15.08 0.56 13.60
CA HIS A 11 14.33 0.16 14.80
C HIS A 11 13.66 -1.22 14.65
N ASP A 12 13.73 -1.84 13.47
CA ASP A 12 13.03 -3.08 13.12
C ASP A 12 13.97 -4.30 13.09
N GLY A 13 14.95 -4.30 13.99
CA GLY A 13 16.00 -5.31 14.14
C GLY A 13 17.40 -4.70 14.11
N ASP A 14 18.41 -5.57 14.16
CA ASP A 14 19.81 -5.14 14.15
C ASP A 14 20.21 -4.54 12.79
N GLY A 15 21.08 -3.54 12.85
CA GLY A 15 21.64 -2.84 11.69
C GLY A 15 20.63 -1.98 10.92
N ILE A 16 21.03 -1.56 9.73
CA ILE A 16 20.17 -0.84 8.78
C ILE A 16 19.40 -1.88 7.96
N ARG A 17 18.07 -1.78 7.96
CA ARG A 17 17.21 -2.76 7.32
C ARG A 17 16.29 -2.14 6.27
N SER A 18 15.94 -2.95 5.29
CA SER A 18 14.79 -2.67 4.41
C SER A 18 13.66 -3.62 4.75
N ILE A 19 12.45 -3.08 4.87
CA ILE A 19 11.25 -3.82 5.25
C ILE A 19 10.38 -3.97 4.01
N LEU A 20 10.12 -5.21 3.60
CA LEU A 20 9.09 -5.53 2.63
C LEU A 20 7.79 -5.82 3.37
N PHE A 21 6.81 -4.93 3.20
CA PHE A 21 5.49 -5.10 3.77
C PHE A 21 4.57 -5.87 2.81
N LEU A 22 4.12 -7.04 3.26
CA LEU A 22 3.28 -7.96 2.53
C LEU A 22 1.81 -7.78 2.90
N LYS A 23 0.93 -8.10 1.94
CA LYS A 23 -0.52 -8.20 2.17
C LYS A 23 -0.90 -9.64 2.53
N GLY A 24 -2.02 -9.80 3.24
CA GLY A 24 -2.49 -11.07 3.80
C GLY A 24 -2.03 -11.35 5.23
N CYS A 25 -1.90 -10.35 6.10
CA CYS A 25 -1.64 -10.62 7.51
C CYS A 25 -2.85 -11.33 8.16
N SER A 26 -2.63 -12.55 8.66
CA SER A 26 -3.67 -13.38 9.32
C SER A 26 -4.06 -12.90 10.71
N LEU A 27 -3.35 -11.92 11.27
CA LEU A 27 -3.61 -11.36 12.60
C LEU A 27 -4.71 -10.29 12.58
N ALA A 28 -5.39 -10.14 13.71
CA ALA A 28 -6.42 -9.13 13.95
C ALA A 28 -6.12 -8.31 15.21
N CYS A 29 -4.89 -7.78 15.29
CA CYS A 29 -4.41 -7.02 16.45
C CYS A 29 -5.34 -5.84 16.78
N PRO A 30 -5.73 -5.63 18.06
CA PRO A 30 -6.59 -4.51 18.44
C PRO A 30 -6.01 -3.12 18.10
N TRP A 31 -4.68 -3.01 18.07
CA TRP A 31 -3.94 -1.81 17.68
C TRP A 31 -3.03 -2.13 16.50
N CYS A 32 -3.62 -2.63 15.42
CA CYS A 32 -2.88 -2.94 14.20
C CYS A 32 -2.23 -1.67 13.64
N GLN A 33 -0.90 -1.71 13.50
CA GLN A 33 -0.14 -0.60 12.90
C GLN A 33 -0.35 -0.51 11.39
N ASN A 34 -0.63 -1.64 10.73
CA ASN A 34 -0.80 -1.75 9.28
C ASN A 34 -2.09 -2.49 8.93
N PRO A 35 -3.29 -1.95 9.24
CA PRO A 35 -4.58 -2.62 8.99
C PRO A 35 -4.81 -2.96 7.51
N GLU A 36 -4.22 -2.20 6.59
CA GLU A 36 -4.23 -2.41 5.14
C GLU A 36 -3.53 -3.70 4.70
N SER A 37 -2.65 -4.25 5.55
CA SER A 37 -1.99 -5.52 5.31
C SER A 37 -2.90 -6.73 5.48
N ARG A 38 -4.05 -6.60 6.16
CA ARG A 38 -4.90 -7.75 6.53
C ARG A 38 -5.58 -8.41 5.34
N SER A 39 -5.98 -7.62 4.34
CA SER A 39 -6.54 -8.18 3.12
C SER A 39 -5.42 -8.68 2.22
N GLU A 40 -5.57 -9.88 1.67
CA GLU A 40 -4.71 -10.39 0.60
C GLU A 40 -4.91 -9.63 -0.73
N LYS A 41 -6.08 -9.00 -0.89
CA LYS A 41 -6.49 -8.28 -2.11
C LYS A 41 -6.13 -6.80 -2.02
N ARG A 42 -6.06 -6.14 -3.19
CA ARG A 42 -5.97 -4.68 -3.30
C ARG A 42 -7.03 -4.01 -2.43
N SER A 43 -6.66 -2.92 -1.79
CA SER A 43 -7.53 -2.19 -0.86
C SER A 43 -7.51 -0.71 -1.21
N LEU A 44 -8.67 -0.06 -1.20
CA LEU A 44 -8.75 1.37 -1.47
C LEU A 44 -8.63 2.18 -0.18
N LEU A 45 -7.56 2.97 -0.08
CA LEU A 45 -7.30 3.92 0.98
C LEU A 45 -7.82 5.30 0.56
N PHE A 46 -8.43 6.02 1.49
CA PHE A 46 -8.95 7.36 1.24
C PHE A 46 -8.70 8.27 2.45
N ASP A 47 -8.05 9.41 2.23
CA ASP A 47 -7.85 10.49 3.18
C ASP A 47 -8.53 11.75 2.67
N GLU A 48 -9.69 12.07 3.25
CA GLU A 48 -10.51 13.24 2.88
C GLU A 48 -9.73 14.55 3.02
N ARG A 49 -8.79 14.63 3.97
CA ARG A 49 -8.01 15.85 4.26
C ARG A 49 -7.09 16.26 3.12
N SER A 50 -6.71 15.31 2.28
CA SER A 50 -5.82 15.51 1.13
C SER A 50 -6.59 15.64 -0.18
N CYS A 51 -7.92 15.47 -0.15
CA CYS A 51 -8.74 15.50 -1.35
C CYS A 51 -8.95 16.94 -1.83
N MET A 52 -8.74 17.20 -3.13
CA MET A 52 -9.01 18.52 -3.69
C MET A 52 -10.51 18.76 -3.83
N ASP A 53 -10.90 20.01 -3.57
CA ASP A 53 -12.23 20.50 -3.88
C ASP A 53 -12.53 20.37 -5.37
N GLU A 54 -13.78 20.05 -5.68
CA GLU A 54 -14.33 19.93 -7.04
C GLU A 54 -13.68 18.87 -7.96
N CYS A 55 -12.66 18.14 -7.50
CA CYS A 55 -12.02 17.07 -8.28
C CYS A 55 -12.94 15.86 -8.47
N GLN A 56 -13.17 15.47 -9.74
CA GLN A 56 -14.09 14.38 -10.12
C GLN A 56 -13.39 13.12 -10.67
N LEU A 57 -12.07 13.14 -10.83
CA LEU A 57 -11.34 12.13 -11.60
C LEU A 57 -11.62 10.68 -11.14
N CYS A 58 -11.65 10.43 -9.82
CA CYS A 58 -11.92 9.09 -9.29
C CYS A 58 -13.38 8.67 -9.44
N ALA A 59 -14.33 9.61 -9.36
CA ALA A 59 -15.76 9.34 -9.57
C ALA A 59 -16.07 9.08 -11.05
N GLU A 60 -15.40 9.78 -11.96
CA GLU A 60 -15.52 9.55 -13.41
C GLU A 60 -14.89 8.21 -13.84
N SER A 61 -13.90 7.72 -13.10
CA SER A 61 -13.17 6.49 -13.41
C SER A 61 -13.80 5.23 -12.80
N CYS A 62 -14.73 5.36 -11.86
CA CYS A 62 -15.26 4.22 -11.11
C CYS A 62 -16.68 4.46 -10.60
N ASP A 63 -17.63 3.63 -11.04
CA ASP A 63 -19.05 3.69 -10.63
C ASP A 63 -19.26 3.48 -9.12
N GLY A 64 -18.29 2.89 -8.42
CA GLY A 64 -18.36 2.72 -6.96
C GLY A 64 -17.91 3.96 -6.18
N ILE A 65 -17.58 5.06 -6.86
CA ILE A 65 -17.13 6.32 -6.26
C ILE A 65 -18.03 7.45 -6.76
N GLU A 66 -18.60 8.21 -5.83
CA GLU A 66 -19.42 9.38 -6.13
C GLU A 66 -18.90 10.60 -5.39
N ARG A 67 -19.10 11.79 -5.97
CA ARG A 67 -18.91 13.06 -5.26
C ARG A 67 -20.26 13.69 -4.95
N ILE A 68 -20.55 13.87 -3.66
CA ILE A 68 -21.79 14.46 -3.14
C ILE A 68 -21.41 15.61 -2.21
N ASP A 69 -21.92 16.82 -2.46
CA ASP A 69 -21.64 18.02 -1.65
C ASP A 69 -20.14 18.24 -1.40
N ASN A 70 -19.35 18.10 -2.47
CA ASN A 70 -17.89 18.23 -2.44
C ASN A 70 -17.16 17.18 -1.55
N LYS A 71 -17.80 16.04 -1.28
CA LYS A 71 -17.22 14.91 -0.55
C LYS A 71 -17.26 13.63 -1.36
N ILE A 72 -16.18 12.87 -1.28
CA ILE A 72 -16.10 11.56 -1.93
C ILE A 72 -16.80 10.51 -1.05
N VAL A 73 -17.74 9.80 -1.66
CA VAL A 73 -18.43 8.64 -1.08
C VAL A 73 -17.99 7.40 -1.84
N VAL A 74 -17.49 6.40 -1.11
CA VAL A 74 -16.92 5.18 -1.70
C VAL A 74 -17.74 3.96 -1.30
N ASN A 75 -18.45 3.36 -2.26
CA ASN A 75 -19.10 2.07 -2.12
C ASN A 75 -18.12 0.94 -2.49
N ARG A 76 -17.29 0.52 -1.54
CA ARG A 76 -16.26 -0.52 -1.74
C ARG A 76 -16.80 -1.86 -2.25
N LYS A 77 -18.07 -2.18 -2.00
CA LYS A 77 -18.69 -3.43 -2.47
C LYS A 77 -19.05 -3.39 -3.96
N ALA A 78 -19.14 -2.20 -4.54
CA ALA A 78 -19.48 -1.99 -5.94
C ALA A 78 -18.25 -1.81 -6.84
N ILE A 79 -17.03 -1.86 -6.28
CA ILE A 79 -15.79 -1.68 -7.03
C ILE A 79 -15.21 -3.06 -7.37
N SER A 80 -15.04 -3.35 -8.66
CA SER A 80 -14.36 -4.57 -9.12
C SER A 80 -12.84 -4.48 -8.97
N GLU A 81 -12.14 -5.61 -9.12
CA GLU A 81 -10.68 -5.61 -9.07
C GLU A 81 -10.06 -4.82 -10.24
N GLU A 82 -10.66 -4.89 -11.43
CA GLU A 82 -10.23 -4.12 -12.59
C GLU A 82 -10.41 -2.61 -12.36
N GLN A 83 -11.52 -2.21 -11.74
CA GLN A 83 -11.75 -0.81 -11.37
C GLN A 83 -10.77 -0.33 -10.29
N LEU A 84 -10.40 -1.19 -9.33
CA LEU A 84 -9.35 -0.87 -8.37
C LEU A 84 -8.01 -0.62 -9.07
N ILE A 85 -7.64 -1.45 -10.05
CA ILE A 85 -6.40 -1.25 -10.81
C ILE A 85 -6.46 0.07 -11.60
N ALA A 86 -7.59 0.36 -12.24
CA ALA A 86 -7.77 1.60 -13.00
C ALA A 86 -7.64 2.86 -12.13
N LEU A 87 -7.85 2.77 -10.81
CA LEU A 87 -7.74 3.88 -9.87
C LEU A 87 -6.31 4.21 -9.40
N GLN A 88 -5.29 3.38 -9.71
CA GLN A 88 -3.94 3.51 -9.15
C GLN A 88 -3.32 4.91 -9.33
N ASP A 89 -3.48 5.49 -10.51
CA ASP A 89 -2.84 6.77 -10.88
C ASP A 89 -3.84 7.89 -11.15
N VAL A 90 -5.09 7.71 -10.71
CA VAL A 90 -6.18 8.66 -10.99
C VAL A 90 -6.15 9.86 -10.04
N CYS A 91 -5.69 9.69 -8.80
CA CYS A 91 -5.75 10.73 -7.78
C CYS A 91 -4.46 11.58 -7.76
N PRO A 92 -4.49 12.85 -8.23
CA PRO A 92 -3.28 13.67 -8.32
C PRO A 92 -2.69 14.04 -6.95
N THR A 93 -3.51 14.10 -5.89
CA THR A 93 -3.05 14.38 -4.52
C THR A 93 -2.79 13.13 -3.69
N GLN A 94 -2.99 11.94 -4.28
CA GLN A 94 -2.91 10.64 -3.58
C GLN A 94 -3.87 10.51 -2.39
N ALA A 95 -4.87 11.41 -2.27
CA ALA A 95 -5.94 11.30 -1.30
C ALA A 95 -6.67 9.97 -1.41
N LEU A 96 -6.82 9.45 -2.63
CA LEU A 96 -7.34 8.13 -2.92
C LEU A 96 -6.21 7.28 -3.51
N THR A 97 -5.82 6.22 -2.80
CA THR A 97 -4.68 5.38 -3.17
C THR A 97 -5.07 3.91 -3.15
N VAL A 98 -4.62 3.17 -4.15
CA VAL A 98 -4.81 1.72 -4.23
C VAL A 98 -3.63 1.04 -3.54
N CYS A 99 -3.89 0.41 -2.41
CA CYS A 99 -2.91 -0.30 -1.60
C CYS A 99 -2.84 -1.78 -2.02
N GLY A 100 -1.69 -2.17 -2.56
CA GLY A 100 -1.39 -3.54 -2.95
C GLY A 100 -0.94 -3.62 -4.40
N GLU A 101 0.21 -4.25 -4.60
CA GLU A 101 0.83 -4.45 -5.90
C GLU A 101 1.31 -5.90 -6.04
N GLU A 102 1.08 -6.47 -7.21
CA GLU A 102 1.65 -7.75 -7.60
C GLU A 102 3.03 -7.52 -8.21
N SER A 103 3.98 -8.36 -7.82
CA SER A 103 5.33 -8.29 -8.33
C SER A 103 5.92 -9.68 -8.40
N GLU A 104 6.79 -9.88 -9.38
CA GLU A 104 7.67 -11.03 -9.46
C GLU A 104 8.72 -10.99 -8.34
N LYS A 105 9.15 -12.18 -7.91
CA LYS A 105 10.10 -12.33 -6.80
C LYS A 105 11.47 -11.76 -7.17
N GLU A 106 11.87 -11.95 -8.41
CA GLU A 106 13.14 -11.49 -8.98
C GLU A 106 13.21 -9.97 -8.97
N PHE A 107 12.12 -9.28 -9.30
CA PHE A 107 12.05 -7.83 -9.22
C PHE A 107 12.22 -7.34 -7.77
N LEU A 108 11.50 -7.94 -6.82
CA LEU A 108 11.60 -7.56 -5.41
C LEU A 108 13.00 -7.81 -4.88
N PHE A 109 13.62 -8.92 -5.27
CA PHE A 109 15.01 -9.22 -4.94
C PHE A 109 15.94 -8.13 -5.45
N ASP A 110 15.87 -7.78 -6.75
CA ASP A 110 16.71 -6.75 -7.35
C ASP A 110 16.52 -5.38 -6.67
N VAL A 111 15.29 -5.03 -6.29
CA VAL A 111 15.01 -3.80 -5.53
C VAL A 111 15.66 -3.83 -4.15
N LEU A 112 15.47 -4.91 -3.39
CA LEU A 112 15.99 -5.06 -2.03
C LEU A 112 17.53 -5.14 -1.99
N MET A 113 18.14 -5.71 -3.03
CA MET A 113 19.60 -5.85 -3.13
C MET A 113 20.32 -4.53 -3.44
N LYS A 114 19.59 -3.47 -3.81
CA LYS A 114 20.17 -2.10 -3.95
C LYS A 114 20.75 -1.58 -2.64
N ASP A 115 20.27 -2.06 -1.50
CA ASP A 115 20.71 -1.66 -0.16
C ASP A 115 21.81 -2.57 0.42
N LYS A 116 22.30 -3.55 -0.34
CA LYS A 116 23.31 -4.51 0.13
C LYS A 116 24.52 -3.85 0.84
N PRO A 117 25.10 -2.73 0.34
CA PRO A 117 26.21 -2.09 1.03
C PRO A 117 25.88 -1.67 2.47
N PHE A 118 24.63 -1.23 2.73
CA PHE A 118 24.20 -0.86 4.08
C PHE A 118 24.03 -2.08 4.97
N TYR A 119 23.47 -3.17 4.43
CA TYR A 119 23.34 -4.43 5.16
C TYR A 119 24.73 -4.94 5.58
N ASP A 120 25.68 -4.98 4.63
CA ASP A 120 27.04 -5.47 4.86
C ASP A 120 27.80 -4.63 5.90
N GLN A 121 27.64 -3.30 5.87
CA GLN A 121 28.33 -2.39 6.79
C GLN A 121 27.75 -2.39 8.21
N SER A 122 26.43 -2.55 8.33
CA SER A 122 25.72 -2.41 9.61
C SER A 122 25.38 -3.73 10.30
N GLY A 123 25.59 -4.87 9.62
CA GLY A 123 25.08 -6.16 10.07
C GLY A 123 23.55 -6.30 9.93
N GLY A 124 22.94 -5.45 9.10
CA GLY A 124 21.49 -5.40 8.87
C GLY A 124 21.02 -6.38 7.80
N GLY A 125 19.91 -6.04 7.13
CA GLY A 125 19.36 -6.91 6.09
C GLY A 125 17.91 -6.59 5.73
N VAL A 126 17.17 -7.61 5.32
CA VAL A 126 15.76 -7.48 4.95
C VAL A 126 14.87 -8.01 6.08
N THR A 127 13.78 -7.31 6.36
CA THR A 127 12.67 -7.80 7.20
C THR A 127 11.43 -7.95 6.31
N PHE A 128 10.74 -9.09 6.43
CA PHE A 128 9.43 -9.29 5.80
C PHE A 128 8.37 -9.09 6.87
N SER A 129 7.40 -8.22 6.62
CA SER A 129 6.36 -7.86 7.60
C SER A 129 4.96 -8.10 7.02
N GLY A 130 4.13 -8.87 7.74
CA GLY A 130 2.81 -9.30 7.28
C GLY A 130 2.89 -10.49 6.30
N GLY A 131 1.73 -10.86 5.72
CA GLY A 131 1.65 -11.88 4.67
C GLY A 131 1.93 -13.33 5.11
N GLU A 132 1.65 -13.68 6.37
CA GLU A 132 1.75 -15.07 6.82
C GLU A 132 0.53 -15.89 6.35
N PRO A 133 0.73 -17.07 5.73
CA PRO A 133 -0.34 -17.95 5.24
C PRO A 133 -1.19 -18.58 6.36
#